data_AF-A0AAQ3NNE5-F1
#
_entry.id   AF-A0AAQ3NNE5-F1
#
_cell.length_a   1.000
_cell.length_b   1.000
_cell.length_c   1.000
_cell.angle_alpha   90.00
_cell.angle_beta   90.00
_cell.angle_gamma   90.00
#
_symmetry.space_group_name_H-M   'P 1'
#
loop_
_entity.id
_entity.type
_entity.pdbx_description
1 polymer ?
#
loop_
_entity_poly.entity_id
_entity_poly.type
_entity_poly.pdbx_seq_one_letter_code
_entity_poly.pdbx_strand_id
1 'polypeptide(L)'
;MPLTRFAADAFSVVTICLVAILLILGLMCIAYSFYFRSRINNRGFVQLSYFSGPWIIRIAFILFAIWWGLGEIIRLSLLRRALHLKWQETICKCYIVSNLGFAEPCLFLTLVFLLRAPLQTLDTGIMNRKWNGKTAGYILLYCFPIFVLQLFVILVGPHLKEHDIALCTYPLLSTLLLGLFAIILTSYLFWLGSRILKLVINKGLQKRIYTLILSVSGFLPLRVIFLGLSVLSGPEQFMFEAFAFLAFLALVCCAGVCMCMLVYRPVADSLALGGSISFRTLEKDRDSKFVELSLFSPTQTDFFA
;
A
#
# COMPACT_ATOMS: atom_id res chain seq x y z
N MET A 1 31.37 -21.11 -5.39
CA MET A 1 31.67 -21.07 -3.94
C MET A 1 30.44 -21.56 -3.18
N PRO A 2 30.57 -22.40 -2.13
CA PRO A 2 29.42 -22.97 -1.41
C PRO A 2 28.64 -21.94 -0.58
N LEU A 3 29.31 -20.87 -0.11
CA LEU A 3 28.72 -19.85 0.76
C LEU A 3 27.66 -18.99 0.06
N THR A 4 27.87 -18.63 -1.21
CA THR A 4 26.92 -17.82 -2.00
C THR A 4 25.63 -18.59 -2.25
N ARG A 5 25.74 -19.88 -2.55
CA ARG A 5 24.59 -20.78 -2.76
C ARG A 5 23.73 -20.92 -1.49
N PHE A 6 24.37 -21.08 -0.33
CA PHE A 6 23.65 -21.16 0.94
C PHE A 6 22.92 -19.87 1.30
N ALA A 7 23.54 -18.71 1.08
CA ALA A 7 22.91 -17.42 1.35
C ALA A 7 21.75 -17.12 0.38
N ALA A 8 21.90 -17.45 -0.90
CA ALA A 8 20.82 -17.38 -1.89
C ALA A 8 19.61 -18.26 -1.50
N ASP A 9 19.88 -19.46 -0.96
CA ASP A 9 18.89 -20.37 -0.40
C ASP A 9 18.16 -19.78 0.81
N ALA A 10 18.91 -19.19 1.75
CA ALA A 10 18.33 -18.52 2.90
C ALA A 10 17.44 -17.33 2.49
N PHE A 11 17.91 -16.42 1.62
CA PHE A 11 17.12 -15.26 1.17
C PHE A 11 15.85 -15.68 0.45
N SER A 12 15.88 -16.75 -0.33
CA SER A 12 14.70 -17.30 -1.00
C SER A 12 13.67 -17.80 0.00
N VAL A 13 14.07 -18.60 0.98
CA VAL A 13 13.15 -19.13 2.00
C VAL A 13 12.53 -17.99 2.80
N VAL A 14 13.36 -17.03 3.23
CA VAL A 14 12.88 -15.86 3.98
C VAL A 14 11.90 -15.04 3.16
N THR A 15 12.16 -14.84 1.86
CA THR A 15 11.23 -14.12 0.98
C THR A 15 9.88 -14.83 0.87
N ILE A 16 9.88 -16.15 0.65
CA ILE A 16 8.64 -16.94 0.57
C ILE A 16 7.86 -16.84 1.88
N CYS A 17 8.53 -16.96 3.02
CA CYS A 17 7.91 -16.81 4.34
C CYS A 17 7.29 -15.42 4.54
N LEU A 18 8.02 -14.35 4.18
CA LEU A 18 7.53 -12.98 4.31
C LEU A 18 6.34 -12.70 3.40
N VAL A 19 6.37 -13.17 2.15
CA VAL A 19 5.21 -13.05 1.24
C VAL A 19 4.03 -13.86 1.79
N ALA A 20 4.24 -15.08 2.29
CA ALA A 20 3.16 -15.87 2.88
C ALA A 20 2.50 -15.15 4.08
N ILE A 21 3.30 -14.54 4.96
CA ILE A 21 2.79 -13.72 6.08
C ILE A 21 1.99 -12.53 5.54
N LEU A 22 2.49 -11.84 4.51
CA LEU A 22 1.81 -10.72 3.86
C LEU A 22 0.45 -11.14 3.28
N LEU A 23 0.39 -12.31 2.63
CA LEU A 23 -0.83 -12.89 2.08
C LEU A 23 -1.84 -13.23 3.19
N ILE A 24 -1.39 -13.90 4.26
CA ILE A 24 -2.24 -14.23 5.41
C ILE A 24 -2.81 -12.95 6.03
N LEU A 25 -1.96 -11.95 6.27
CA LEU A 25 -2.39 -10.64 6.79
C LEU A 25 -3.42 -9.97 5.87
N GLY A 26 -3.18 -10.00 4.55
CA GLY A 26 -4.09 -9.47 3.54
C GLY A 26 -5.45 -10.18 3.55
N LEU A 27 -5.47 -11.51 3.56
CA LEU A 27 -6.69 -12.32 3.63
C LEU A 27 -7.48 -12.05 4.92
N MET A 28 -6.77 -11.98 6.06
CA MET A 28 -7.39 -11.62 7.35
C MET A 28 -8.02 -10.23 7.28
N CYS A 29 -7.35 -9.24 6.67
CA CYS A 29 -7.88 -7.90 6.50
C CYS A 29 -9.12 -7.86 5.58
N ILE A 30 -9.14 -8.66 4.51
CA ILE A 30 -10.29 -8.81 3.62
C ILE A 30 -11.48 -9.42 4.38
N ALA A 31 -11.26 -10.56 5.05
CA ALA A 31 -12.29 -11.24 5.83
C ALA A 31 -12.87 -10.31 6.91
N TYR A 32 -12.00 -9.58 7.61
CA TYR A 32 -12.42 -8.62 8.63
C TYR A 32 -13.23 -7.45 8.06
N SER A 33 -12.85 -6.97 6.87
CA SER A 33 -13.59 -5.92 6.15
C SER A 33 -14.99 -6.39 5.73
N PHE A 34 -15.12 -7.63 5.23
CA PHE A 34 -16.42 -8.22 4.89
C PHE A 34 -17.27 -8.51 6.12
N TYR A 35 -16.68 -9.04 7.18
CA TYR A 35 -17.37 -9.26 8.45
C TYR A 35 -17.98 -7.96 8.99
N PHE A 36 -17.19 -6.88 9.01
CA PHE A 36 -17.67 -5.56 9.41
C PHE A 36 -18.81 -5.05 8.52
N ARG A 37 -18.67 -5.20 7.19
CA ARG A 37 -19.70 -4.79 6.23
C ARG A 37 -21.02 -5.54 6.45
N SER A 38 -20.94 -6.86 6.59
CA SER A 38 -22.10 -7.72 6.85
C SER A 38 -22.80 -7.32 8.15
N ARG A 39 -22.01 -7.06 9.21
CA ARG A 39 -22.54 -6.64 10.51
C ARG A 39 -23.25 -5.28 10.47
N ILE A 40 -22.73 -4.30 9.72
CA ILE A 40 -23.42 -3.02 9.51
C ILE A 40 -24.73 -3.23 8.75
N ASN A 41 -24.69 -3.98 7.65
CA ASN A 41 -25.86 -4.19 6.80
C ASN A 41 -27.01 -4.86 7.57
N ASN A 42 -26.68 -5.82 8.44
CA ASN A 42 -27.67 -6.55 9.23
C ASN A 42 -28.24 -5.76 10.41
N ARG A 43 -27.57 -4.70 10.89
CA ARG A 43 -28.01 -3.93 12.07
C ARG A 43 -28.52 -2.53 11.77
N GLY A 44 -28.65 -2.15 10.50
CA GLY A 44 -29.33 -0.90 10.10
C GLY A 44 -28.67 0.41 10.58
N PHE A 45 -27.42 0.40 11.04
CA PHE A 45 -26.75 1.59 11.55
C PHE A 45 -26.35 2.55 10.41
N VAL A 46 -27.26 3.46 10.05
CA VAL A 46 -27.07 4.43 8.95
C VAL A 46 -25.87 5.37 9.20
N GLN A 47 -25.59 5.76 10.46
CA GLN A 47 -24.43 6.60 10.81
C GLN A 47 -23.07 5.90 10.60
N LEU A 48 -22.96 4.58 10.79
CA LEU A 48 -21.71 3.84 10.54
C LEU A 48 -21.50 3.49 9.05
N SER A 49 -22.55 3.61 8.22
CA SER A 49 -22.43 3.47 6.77
C SER A 49 -21.42 4.46 6.17
N TYR A 50 -21.26 5.64 6.78
CA TYR A 50 -20.26 6.63 6.37
C TYR A 50 -18.81 6.13 6.47
N PHE A 51 -18.46 5.41 7.55
CA PHE A 51 -17.13 4.81 7.74
C PHE A 51 -16.87 3.63 6.80
N SER A 52 -17.93 3.06 6.21
CA SER A 52 -17.83 1.98 5.23
C SER A 52 -17.51 2.47 3.81
N GLY A 53 -17.43 3.79 3.58
CA GLY A 53 -17.21 4.40 2.26
C GLY A 53 -16.05 3.80 1.46
N PRO A 54 -14.79 3.87 1.93
CA PRO A 54 -13.61 3.51 1.14
C PRO A 54 -13.26 2.01 1.17
N TRP A 55 -14.20 1.12 1.49
CA TRP A 55 -13.91 -0.33 1.62
C TRP A 55 -13.37 -0.96 0.34
N ILE A 56 -13.86 -0.52 -0.83
CA ILE A 56 -13.40 -1.00 -2.15
C ILE A 56 -11.93 -0.65 -2.36
N ILE A 57 -11.54 0.59 -2.05
CA ILE A 57 -10.16 1.05 -2.21
C ILE A 57 -9.21 0.33 -1.25
N ARG A 58 -9.67 -0.01 -0.03
CA ARG A 58 -8.90 -0.83 0.91
C ARG A 58 -8.69 -2.26 0.40
N ILE A 59 -9.70 -2.88 -0.20
CA ILE A 59 -9.57 -4.20 -0.83
C ILE A 59 -8.64 -4.12 -2.04
N ALA A 60 -8.78 -3.09 -2.88
CA ALA A 60 -7.89 -2.87 -4.01
C ALA A 60 -6.42 -2.74 -3.57
N PHE A 61 -6.15 -2.00 -2.49
CA PHE A 61 -4.81 -1.91 -1.89
C PHE A 61 -4.24 -3.29 -1.53
N ILE A 62 -5.04 -4.15 -0.89
CA ILE A 62 -4.61 -5.51 -0.53
C ILE A 62 -4.38 -6.36 -1.78
N LEU A 63 -5.24 -6.28 -2.78
CA LEU A 63 -5.07 -7.01 -4.04
C LEU A 63 -3.78 -6.60 -4.76
N PHE A 64 -3.45 -5.30 -4.79
CA PHE A 64 -2.17 -4.85 -5.34
C PHE A 64 -0.98 -5.34 -4.52
N ALA A 65 -1.09 -5.45 -3.19
CA ALA A 65 -0.02 -5.97 -2.34
C ALA A 65 0.20 -7.47 -2.57
N ILE A 66 -0.88 -8.23 -2.73
CA ILE A 66 -0.85 -9.65 -3.10
C ILE A 66 -0.22 -9.82 -4.48
N TRP A 67 -0.69 -9.05 -5.46
CA TRP A 67 -0.17 -9.09 -6.83
C TRP A 67 1.34 -8.79 -6.87
N TRP A 68 1.77 -7.77 -6.12
CA TRP A 68 3.18 -7.43 -5.97
C TRP A 68 3.99 -8.58 -5.34
N GLY A 69 3.50 -9.15 -4.24
CA GLY A 69 4.17 -10.26 -3.55
C GLY A 69 4.32 -11.53 -4.41
N LEU A 70 3.30 -11.84 -5.21
CA LEU A 70 3.37 -12.95 -6.18
C LEU A 70 4.44 -12.70 -7.25
N GLY A 71 4.56 -11.46 -7.73
CA GLY A 71 5.62 -11.06 -8.65
C GLY A 71 7.02 -11.33 -8.10
N GLU A 72 7.25 -11.04 -6.81
CA GLU A 72 8.54 -11.29 -6.14
C GLU A 72 8.87 -12.79 -6.05
N ILE A 73 7.87 -13.65 -5.77
CA ILE A 73 8.05 -15.12 -5.78
C ILE A 73 8.43 -15.60 -7.19
N ILE A 74 7.74 -15.10 -8.22
CA ILE A 74 8.04 -15.43 -9.61
C ILE A 74 9.49 -15.03 -9.95
N ARG A 75 9.93 -13.82 -9.57
CA ARG A 75 11.32 -13.38 -9.77
C ARG A 75 12.34 -14.33 -9.15
N LEU A 76 12.12 -14.76 -7.90
CA LEU A 76 13.02 -15.69 -7.20
C LEU A 76 13.05 -17.08 -7.82
N SER A 77 11.90 -17.58 -8.26
CA SER A 77 11.81 -18.89 -8.93
C SER A 77 12.60 -18.91 -10.25
N LEU A 78 12.63 -17.79 -10.97
CA LEU A 78 13.40 -17.60 -12.22
C LEU A 78 14.90 -17.45 -11.95
N LEU A 79 15.28 -16.80 -10.85
CA LEU A 79 16.69 -16.67 -10.46
C LEU A 79 17.29 -18.05 -10.10
N ARG A 80 16.47 -18.97 -9.60
CA ARG A 80 16.90 -20.26 -9.03
C ARG A 80 16.76 -21.45 -9.98
N ARG A 81 15.70 -21.52 -10.78
CA ARG A 81 15.53 -22.58 -11.80
C ARG A 81 15.85 -22.00 -13.16
N ALA A 82 16.81 -22.62 -13.83
CA ALA A 82 17.07 -22.50 -15.26
C ALA A 82 15.84 -23.00 -16.06
N LEU A 83 14.70 -22.32 -15.93
CA LEU A 83 13.62 -22.40 -16.90
C LEU A 83 14.26 -21.99 -18.22
N HIS A 84 14.39 -22.97 -19.14
CA HIS A 84 14.94 -22.88 -20.48
C HIS A 84 15.13 -21.42 -20.95
N LEU A 85 16.38 -20.97 -21.16
CA LEU A 85 16.78 -19.55 -21.37
C LEU A 85 15.78 -18.70 -22.19
N LYS A 86 15.10 -19.31 -23.17
CA LYS A 86 13.99 -18.72 -23.95
C LYS A 86 12.87 -18.05 -23.13
N TRP A 87 12.45 -18.61 -22.00
CA TRP A 87 11.33 -18.06 -21.22
C TRP A 87 11.77 -17.06 -20.16
N GLN A 88 13.03 -17.10 -19.73
CA GLN A 88 13.56 -16.27 -18.67
C GLN A 88 13.47 -14.78 -19.02
N GLU A 89 13.87 -14.40 -20.23
CA GLU A 89 13.84 -13.01 -20.69
C GLU A 89 12.41 -12.45 -20.73
N THR A 90 11.46 -13.22 -21.27
CA THR A 90 10.06 -12.81 -21.40
C THR A 90 9.40 -12.62 -20.04
N ILE A 91 9.60 -13.57 -19.12
CA ILE A 91 8.99 -13.49 -17.78
C ILE A 91 9.63 -12.35 -16.97
N CYS A 92 10.92 -12.10 -17.15
CA CYS A 92 11.63 -10.98 -16.53
C CYS A 92 11.11 -9.62 -17.00
N LYS A 93 10.92 -9.45 -18.32
CA LYS A 93 10.25 -8.26 -18.89
C LYS A 93 8.84 -8.09 -18.31
N CYS A 94 8.07 -9.17 -18.24
CA CYS A 94 6.73 -9.16 -17.67
C CYS A 94 6.74 -8.79 -16.17
N TYR A 95 7.71 -9.29 -15.39
CA TYR A 95 7.87 -8.94 -13.99
C TYR A 95 8.17 -7.45 -13.82
N ILE A 96 9.07 -6.87 -14.62
CA ILE A 96 9.40 -5.44 -14.53
C ILE A 96 8.16 -4.59 -14.85
N VAL A 97 7.45 -4.87 -15.96
CA VAL A 97 6.24 -4.13 -16.33
C VAL A 97 5.15 -4.27 -15.28
N SER A 98 4.88 -5.50 -14.82
CA SER A 98 3.79 -5.80 -13.89
C SER A 98 4.07 -5.24 -12.50
N ASN A 99 5.31 -5.39 -12.00
CA ASN A 99 5.63 -5.07 -10.62
C ASN A 99 6.07 -3.60 -10.45
N LEU A 100 7.12 -3.18 -11.16
CA LEU A 100 7.64 -1.81 -11.07
C LEU A 100 6.75 -0.83 -11.85
N GLY A 101 6.24 -1.24 -13.01
CA GLY A 101 5.43 -0.37 -13.89
C GLY A 101 3.97 -0.22 -13.49
N PHE A 102 3.42 -1.16 -12.70
CA PHE A 102 1.99 -1.16 -12.36
C PHE A 102 1.73 -1.37 -10.87
N ALA A 103 2.15 -2.49 -10.27
CA ALA A 103 1.79 -2.85 -8.91
C ALA A 103 2.29 -1.84 -7.86
N GLU A 104 3.56 -1.43 -7.94
CA GLU A 104 4.15 -0.44 -7.04
C GLU A 104 3.49 0.94 -7.16
N PRO A 105 3.36 1.54 -8.36
CA PRO A 105 2.59 2.77 -8.53
C PRO A 105 1.17 2.68 -8.00
N CYS A 106 0.46 1.58 -8.29
CA CYS A 106 -0.90 1.34 -7.82
C CYS A 106 -0.98 1.31 -6.29
N LEU A 107 -0.07 0.58 -5.64
CA LEU A 107 0.01 0.48 -4.18
C LEU A 107 0.10 1.85 -3.53
N PHE A 108 1.06 2.66 -3.95
CA PHE A 108 1.31 3.92 -3.28
C PHE A 108 0.33 5.02 -3.67
N LEU A 109 -0.17 5.05 -4.91
CA LEU A 109 -1.27 5.95 -5.28
C LEU A 109 -2.53 5.61 -4.49
N THR A 110 -2.85 4.32 -4.33
CA THR A 110 -3.97 3.90 -3.49
C THR A 110 -3.83 4.40 -2.05
N LEU A 111 -2.63 4.35 -1.49
CA LEU A 111 -2.33 4.92 -0.17
C LEU A 111 -2.58 6.43 -0.12
N VAL A 112 -2.10 7.19 -1.11
CA VAL A 112 -2.34 8.64 -1.20
C VAL A 112 -3.83 8.96 -1.19
N PHE A 113 -4.63 8.25 -1.99
CA PHE A 113 -6.07 8.46 -2.05
C PHE A 113 -6.77 8.06 -0.74
N LEU A 114 -6.33 6.98 -0.10
CA LEU A 114 -6.83 6.59 1.23
C LEU A 114 -6.49 7.65 2.30
N LEU A 115 -5.32 8.29 2.20
CA LEU A 115 -4.93 9.39 3.09
C LEU A 115 -5.69 10.68 2.80
N ARG A 116 -6.10 10.91 1.54
CA ARG A 116 -6.92 12.06 1.13
C ARG A 116 -8.39 11.92 1.48
N ALA A 117 -8.91 10.69 1.60
CA ALA A 117 -10.31 10.45 1.90
C ALA A 117 -10.81 11.20 3.17
N PRO A 118 -10.11 11.15 4.33
CA PRO A 118 -10.50 11.93 5.51
C PRO A 118 -10.59 13.45 5.27
N LEU A 119 -9.72 14.03 4.44
CA LEU A 119 -9.77 15.46 4.13
C LEU A 119 -11.01 15.83 3.33
N GLN A 120 -11.33 15.04 2.30
CA GLN A 120 -12.51 15.31 1.48
C GLN A 120 -13.81 15.14 2.28
N THR A 121 -13.80 14.19 3.21
CA THR A 121 -14.83 14.02 4.23
C THR A 121 -15.07 15.29 5.05
N LEU A 122 -14.01 16.00 5.44
CA LEU A 122 -14.11 17.25 6.21
C LEU A 122 -14.66 18.40 5.37
N ASP A 123 -14.24 18.51 4.12
CA ASP A 123 -14.58 19.67 3.27
C ASP A 123 -15.96 19.55 2.59
N THR A 124 -16.40 18.34 2.23
CA THR A 124 -17.56 18.14 1.32
C THR A 124 -18.73 17.37 1.93
N GLY A 125 -18.62 16.92 3.18
CA GLY A 125 -19.64 16.10 3.82
C GLY A 125 -19.71 14.67 3.25
N ILE A 126 -20.91 14.07 3.22
CA ILE A 126 -21.12 12.62 3.04
C ILE A 126 -20.44 12.06 1.76
N MET A 127 -19.56 11.06 1.92
CA MET A 127 -18.80 10.45 0.82
C MET A 127 -19.67 9.43 0.08
N ASN A 128 -19.98 9.70 -1.20
CA ASN A 128 -20.89 8.88 -2.02
C ASN A 128 -20.19 7.65 -2.62
N ARG A 129 -20.92 6.56 -2.90
CA ARG A 129 -20.46 5.35 -3.63
C ARG A 129 -19.78 5.66 -4.97
N LYS A 130 -20.19 6.76 -5.63
CA LYS A 130 -19.54 7.28 -6.86
C LYS A 130 -18.08 7.69 -6.65
N TRP A 131 -17.69 8.05 -5.42
CA TRP A 131 -16.31 8.42 -5.09
C TRP A 131 -15.36 7.23 -5.24
N ASN A 132 -15.73 6.03 -4.78
CA ASN A 132 -14.89 4.84 -4.89
C ASN A 132 -14.53 4.51 -6.34
N GLY A 133 -15.53 4.49 -7.23
CA GLY A 133 -15.31 4.20 -8.65
C GLY A 133 -14.44 5.27 -9.33
N LYS A 134 -14.69 6.55 -9.03
CA LYS A 134 -13.87 7.66 -9.53
C LYS A 134 -12.42 7.56 -9.03
N THR A 135 -12.22 7.26 -7.75
CA THR A 135 -10.89 7.09 -7.15
C THR A 135 -10.13 5.92 -7.78
N ALA A 136 -10.77 4.77 -7.96
CA ALA A 136 -10.16 3.64 -8.65
C ALA A 136 -9.77 4.00 -10.10
N GLY A 137 -10.65 4.70 -10.81
CA GLY A 137 -10.36 5.23 -12.15
C GLY A 137 -9.17 6.20 -12.17
N TYR A 138 -9.07 7.12 -11.21
CA TYR A 138 -7.94 8.02 -11.09
C TYR A 138 -6.64 7.28 -10.79
N ILE A 139 -6.65 6.28 -9.91
CA ILE A 139 -5.46 5.45 -9.62
C ILE A 139 -4.96 4.82 -10.92
N LEU A 140 -5.84 4.14 -11.66
CA LEU A 140 -5.46 3.51 -12.94
C LEU A 140 -4.97 4.53 -13.97
N LEU A 141 -5.63 5.69 -14.07
CA LEU A 141 -5.25 6.77 -14.98
C LEU A 141 -3.86 7.32 -14.67
N TYR A 142 -3.54 7.55 -13.39
CA TYR A 142 -2.21 8.04 -12.99
C TYR A 142 -1.13 6.96 -13.07
N CYS A 143 -1.48 5.68 -12.95
CA CYS A 143 -0.55 4.56 -13.19
C CYS A 143 -0.24 4.37 -14.68
N PHE A 144 -1.19 4.66 -15.56
CA PHE A 144 -1.04 4.48 -17.01
C PHE A 144 0.22 5.12 -17.62
N PRO A 145 0.60 6.39 -17.35
CA PRO A 145 1.81 6.97 -17.92
C PRO A 145 3.09 6.25 -17.46
N ILE A 146 3.16 5.82 -16.20
CA ILE A 146 4.32 5.08 -15.68
C ILE A 146 4.39 3.70 -16.34
N PHE A 147 3.24 3.03 -16.47
CA PHE A 147 3.14 1.76 -17.17
C PHE A 147 3.59 1.87 -18.63
N VAL A 148 3.12 2.89 -19.36
CA VAL A 148 3.50 3.14 -20.75
C VAL A 148 4.99 3.47 -20.87
N LEU A 149 5.53 4.33 -20.01
CA LEU A 149 6.97 4.63 -19.99
C LEU A 149 7.80 3.37 -19.75
N GLN A 150 7.39 2.54 -18.79
CA GLN A 150 8.07 1.30 -18.46
C GLN A 150 7.98 0.27 -19.60
N LEU A 151 6.84 0.19 -20.28
CA LEU A 151 6.64 -0.65 -21.46
C LEU A 151 7.49 -0.19 -22.64
N PHE A 152 7.53 1.12 -22.90
CA PHE A 152 8.34 1.73 -23.96
C PHE A 152 9.83 1.45 -23.75
N VAL A 153 10.35 1.63 -22.52
CA VAL A 153 11.74 1.31 -22.17
C VAL A 153 12.08 -0.15 -22.48
N ILE A 154 11.15 -1.07 -22.22
CA ILE A 154 11.35 -2.50 -22.48
C ILE A 154 11.26 -2.85 -23.96
N LEU A 155 10.41 -2.16 -24.72
CA LEU A 155 10.26 -2.38 -26.17
C LEU A 155 11.45 -1.81 -26.97
N VAL A 156 11.96 -0.65 -26.57
CA VAL A 156 13.08 0.04 -27.25
C VAL A 156 14.45 -0.47 -26.78
N GLY A 157 14.54 -0.94 -25.54
CA GLY A 157 15.76 -1.53 -24.96
C GLY A 157 16.53 -2.50 -25.87
N PRO A 158 15.90 -3.49 -26.52
CA PRO A 158 16.60 -4.43 -27.41
C PRO A 158 17.12 -3.80 -28.71
N HIS A 159 16.55 -2.71 -29.19
CA HIS A 159 16.96 -2.05 -30.43
C HIS A 159 18.21 -1.15 -30.25
N LEU A 160 18.62 -0.88 -29.02
CA LEU A 160 19.71 0.03 -28.68
C LEU A 160 21.03 -0.67 -28.28
N LYS A 161 21.09 -2.01 -28.23
CA LYS A 161 22.29 -2.77 -27.84
C LYS A 161 22.80 -3.62 -29.00
N GLU A 162 23.96 -3.26 -29.53
CA GLU A 162 24.66 -4.02 -30.58
C GLU A 162 25.66 -5.06 -30.05
N HIS A 163 26.04 -5.06 -28.76
CA HIS A 163 26.88 -6.11 -28.19
C HIS A 163 26.59 -6.41 -26.70
N ASP A 164 26.51 -7.71 -26.41
CA ASP A 164 26.68 -8.43 -25.14
C ASP A 164 25.60 -8.46 -24.02
N ILE A 165 25.22 -9.73 -23.76
CA ILE A 165 24.62 -10.39 -22.58
C ILE A 165 23.29 -9.80 -22.06
N ALA A 166 22.20 -10.42 -22.54
CA ALA A 166 20.86 -10.35 -21.95
C ALA A 166 20.80 -11.13 -20.62
N LEU A 167 21.43 -10.61 -19.57
CA LEU A 167 20.99 -10.92 -18.22
C LEU A 167 19.84 -9.98 -17.85
N CYS A 168 19.00 -10.41 -16.91
CA CYS A 168 17.94 -9.63 -16.25
C CYS A 168 18.51 -8.44 -15.44
N THR A 169 19.36 -7.62 -16.06
CA THR A 169 19.76 -6.33 -15.53
C THR A 169 18.53 -5.46 -15.59
N TYR A 170 18.01 -5.07 -14.42
CA TYR A 170 17.07 -3.96 -14.33
C TYR A 170 17.68 -2.82 -15.15
N PRO A 171 17.03 -2.38 -16.25
CA PRO A 171 17.61 -1.30 -17.02
C PRO A 171 17.72 -0.14 -16.05
N LEU A 172 18.93 0.41 -15.91
CA LEU A 172 19.22 1.54 -15.02
C LEU A 172 18.16 2.65 -15.19
N LEU A 173 17.65 2.79 -16.42
CA LEU A 173 16.52 3.64 -16.78
C LEU A 173 15.20 3.36 -16.02
N SER A 174 14.83 2.09 -15.79
CA SER A 174 13.65 1.72 -14.99
C SER A 174 13.82 2.09 -13.52
N THR A 175 15.01 1.85 -12.95
CA THR A 175 15.30 2.27 -11.57
C THR A 175 15.27 3.79 -11.44
N LEU A 176 15.76 4.53 -12.45
CA LEU A 176 15.65 5.99 -12.50
C LEU A 176 14.20 6.47 -12.60
N LEU A 177 13.37 5.85 -13.46
CA LEU A 177 11.94 6.17 -13.57
C LEU A 177 11.20 5.92 -12.25
N LEU A 178 11.47 4.78 -11.60
CA LEU A 178 10.92 4.47 -10.28
C LEU A 178 11.41 5.47 -9.22
N GLY A 179 12.67 5.89 -9.28
CA GLY A 179 13.24 6.90 -8.41
C GLY A 179 12.60 8.29 -8.59
N LEU A 180 12.32 8.70 -9.82
CA LEU A 180 11.60 9.95 -10.08
C LEU A 180 10.17 9.89 -9.52
N PHE A 181 9.46 8.79 -9.78
CA PHE A 181 8.14 8.56 -9.21
C PHE A 181 8.18 8.60 -7.67
N ALA A 182 9.16 7.93 -7.06
CA ALA A 182 9.41 7.93 -5.63
C ALA A 182 9.56 9.34 -5.05
N ILE A 183 10.40 10.18 -5.66
CA ILE A 183 10.65 11.55 -5.19
C ILE A 183 9.39 12.41 -5.27
N ILE A 184 8.68 12.37 -6.41
CA ILE A 184 7.45 13.13 -6.61
C ILE A 184 6.40 12.70 -5.56
N LEU A 185 6.23 11.39 -5.40
CA LEU A 185 5.22 10.83 -4.53
C LEU A 185 5.51 11.07 -3.04
N THR A 186 6.74 10.87 -2.60
CA THR A 186 7.15 11.12 -1.21
C THR A 186 7.05 12.60 -0.86
N SER A 187 7.45 13.49 -1.77
CA SER A 187 7.28 14.95 -1.61
C SER A 187 5.80 15.33 -1.48
N TYR A 188 4.94 14.77 -2.33
CA TYR A 188 3.49 14.99 -2.27
C TYR A 188 2.87 14.45 -0.99
N LEU A 189 3.24 13.23 -0.58
CA LEU A 189 2.77 12.60 0.66
C LEU A 189 3.20 13.37 1.89
N PHE A 190 4.43 13.88 1.92
CA PHE A 190 4.92 14.70 3.01
C PHE A 190 4.13 16.01 3.09
N TRP A 191 3.95 16.72 1.97
CA TRP A 191 3.15 17.94 1.93
C TRP A 191 1.69 17.72 2.35
N LEU A 192 1.04 16.70 1.78
CA LEU A 192 -0.35 16.33 2.12
C LEU A 192 -0.45 15.94 3.60
N GLY A 193 0.49 15.13 4.06
CA GLY A 193 0.59 14.67 5.42
C GLY A 193 0.74 15.80 6.44
N SER A 194 1.68 16.72 6.21
CA SER A 194 1.86 17.91 7.04
C SER A 194 0.61 18.78 7.08
N ARG A 195 -0.12 18.91 5.96
CA ARG A 195 -1.39 19.64 5.94
C ARG A 195 -2.43 18.96 6.84
N ILE A 196 -2.57 17.63 6.78
CA ILE A 196 -3.53 16.91 7.63
C ILE A 196 -3.14 17.00 9.11
N LEU A 197 -1.86 16.83 9.43
CA LEU A 197 -1.36 16.89 10.80
C LEU A 197 -1.61 18.25 11.46
N LYS A 198 -1.68 19.34 10.68
CA LYS A 198 -2.04 20.68 11.17
C LYS A 198 -3.55 20.84 11.43
N LEU A 199 -4.39 20.10 10.72
CA LEU A 199 -5.86 20.20 10.80
C LEU A 199 -6.47 19.27 11.85
N VAL A 200 -5.77 18.19 12.21
CA VAL A 200 -6.31 17.15 13.09
C VAL A 200 -5.96 17.41 14.54
N ILE A 201 -6.98 17.62 15.38
CA ILE A 201 -6.86 17.74 16.85
C ILE A 201 -6.75 16.33 17.50
N ASN A 202 -7.24 15.28 16.82
CA ASN A 202 -7.26 13.92 17.33
C ASN A 202 -5.85 13.27 17.31
N LYS A 203 -5.23 13.14 18.49
CA LYS A 203 -3.92 12.50 18.71
C LYS A 203 -3.82 11.08 18.15
N GLY A 204 -4.93 10.32 18.14
CA GLY A 204 -4.98 8.96 17.59
C GLY A 204 -4.87 8.94 16.05
N LEU A 205 -5.63 9.81 15.38
CA LEU A 205 -5.55 9.96 13.92
C LEU A 205 -4.19 10.55 13.50
N GLN A 206 -3.67 11.50 14.28
CA GLN A 206 -2.33 12.08 14.09
C GLN A 206 -1.22 11.02 14.11
N LYS A 207 -1.21 10.13 15.12
CA LYS A 207 -0.22 9.04 15.22
C LYS A 207 -0.26 8.11 14.01
N ARG A 208 -1.45 7.80 13.48
CA ARG A 208 -1.60 6.93 12.29
C ARG A 208 -0.99 7.58 11.05
N ILE A 209 -1.34 8.85 10.82
CA ILE A 209 -0.87 9.61 9.67
C ILE A 209 0.64 9.80 9.73
N TYR A 210 1.17 10.19 10.89
CA TYR A 210 2.62 10.30 11.08
C TYR A 210 3.33 8.97 10.81
N THR A 211 2.79 7.85 11.31
CA THR A 211 3.38 6.52 11.06
C THR A 211 3.37 6.15 9.57
N LEU A 212 2.29 6.47 8.85
CA LEU A 212 2.18 6.23 7.41
C LEU A 212 3.18 7.07 6.61
N ILE A 213 3.27 8.37 6.90
CA ILE A 213 4.21 9.28 6.21
C ILE A 213 5.64 8.82 6.45
N LEU A 214 6.00 8.55 7.72
CA LEU A 214 7.35 8.11 8.08
C LEU A 214 7.70 6.77 7.42
N SER A 215 6.77 5.82 7.41
CA SER A 215 6.96 4.51 6.79
C SER A 215 7.22 4.65 5.28
N VAL A 216 6.35 5.35 4.55
CA VAL A 216 6.50 5.49 3.10
C VAL A 216 7.72 6.34 2.75
N SER A 217 7.94 7.46 3.43
CA SER A 217 9.06 8.37 3.16
C SER A 217 10.42 7.76 3.54
N GLY A 218 10.46 6.81 4.46
CA GLY A 218 11.67 6.08 4.81
C GLY A 218 11.92 4.88 3.89
N PHE A 219 10.96 3.95 3.81
CA PHE A 219 11.18 2.67 3.12
C PHE A 219 11.19 2.77 1.59
N LEU A 220 10.44 3.71 1.00
CA LEU A 220 10.33 3.82 -0.46
C LEU A 220 11.65 4.35 -1.08
N PRO A 221 12.26 5.45 -0.60
CA PRO A 221 13.58 5.86 -1.07
C PRO A 221 14.66 4.82 -0.76
N LEU A 222 14.58 4.17 0.41
CA LEU A 222 15.51 3.11 0.79
C LEU A 222 15.48 1.94 -0.21
N ARG A 223 14.29 1.53 -0.66
CA ARG A 223 14.12 0.55 -1.75
C ARG A 223 14.82 1.01 -3.04
N VAL A 224 14.60 2.26 -3.47
CA VAL A 224 15.20 2.79 -4.70
C VAL A 224 16.73 2.82 -4.60
N ILE A 225 17.27 3.24 -3.45
CA ILE A 225 18.72 3.26 -3.19
C ILE A 225 19.29 1.84 -3.29
N PHE A 226 18.67 0.85 -2.64
CA PHE A 226 19.15 -0.53 -2.71
C PHE A 226 19.02 -1.14 -4.11
N LEU A 227 17.96 -0.85 -4.86
CA LEU A 227 17.87 -1.24 -6.27
C LEU A 227 18.96 -0.59 -7.12
N GLY A 228 19.28 0.69 -6.88
CA GLY A 228 20.37 1.39 -7.56
C GLY A 228 21.75 0.80 -7.24
N LEU A 229 22.03 0.51 -5.97
CA LEU A 229 23.27 -0.15 -5.54
C LEU A 229 23.39 -1.57 -6.09
N SER A 230 22.29 -2.30 -6.21
CA SER A 230 22.25 -3.61 -6.86
C SER A 230 22.72 -3.52 -8.31
N VAL A 231 22.24 -2.54 -9.09
CA VAL A 231 22.71 -2.33 -10.48
C VAL A 231 24.21 -2.06 -10.56
N LEU A 232 24.78 -1.38 -9.57
CA LEU A 232 26.20 -1.05 -9.52
C LEU A 232 27.11 -2.24 -9.14
N SER A 233 26.57 -3.26 -8.47
CA SER A 233 27.35 -4.32 -7.80
C SER A 233 27.73 -5.52 -8.70
N GLY A 234 27.31 -5.54 -9.97
CA GLY A 234 27.59 -6.64 -10.90
C GLY A 234 26.85 -7.95 -10.58
N PRO A 235 26.39 -8.71 -11.59
CA PRO A 235 25.44 -9.82 -11.41
C PRO A 235 26.01 -11.08 -10.72
N GLU A 236 27.32 -11.23 -10.59
CA GLU A 236 27.94 -12.43 -9.99
C GLU A 236 28.40 -12.26 -8.53
N GLN A 237 28.14 -11.09 -7.94
CA GLN A 237 28.57 -10.79 -6.58
C GLN A 237 27.45 -11.00 -5.57
N PHE A 238 27.80 -11.54 -4.40
CA PHE A 238 26.90 -11.67 -3.24
C PHE A 238 26.18 -10.35 -2.89
N MET A 239 26.85 -9.22 -3.11
CA MET A 239 26.30 -7.87 -2.87
C MET A 239 25.06 -7.58 -3.72
N PHE A 240 25.01 -8.06 -4.97
CA PHE A 240 23.85 -7.89 -5.84
C PHE A 240 22.59 -8.53 -5.23
N GLU A 241 22.70 -9.79 -4.79
CA GLU A 241 21.60 -10.53 -4.18
C GLU A 241 21.18 -9.91 -2.84
N ALA A 242 22.15 -9.49 -2.03
CA ALA A 242 21.89 -8.85 -0.74
C ALA A 242 21.13 -7.52 -0.90
N PHE A 243 21.55 -6.65 -1.83
CA PHE A 243 20.86 -5.38 -2.09
C PHE A 243 19.46 -5.59 -2.67
N ALA A 244 19.28 -6.54 -3.58
CA ALA A 244 17.96 -6.88 -4.11
C ALA A 244 17.01 -7.40 -3.01
N PHE A 245 17.52 -8.26 -2.11
CA PHE A 245 16.76 -8.74 -0.95
C PHE A 245 16.41 -7.62 0.02
N LEU A 246 17.34 -6.69 0.27
CA LEU A 246 17.11 -5.56 1.18
C LEU A 246 16.09 -4.56 0.60
N ALA A 247 16.10 -4.35 -0.72
CA ALA A 247 15.06 -3.59 -1.42
C ALA A 247 13.68 -4.24 -1.31
N PHE A 248 13.60 -5.57 -1.41
CA PHE A 248 12.38 -6.34 -1.17
C PHE A 248 11.89 -6.19 0.27
N LEU A 249 12.80 -6.36 1.24
CA LEU A 249 12.49 -6.25 2.67
C LEU A 249 11.93 -4.87 3.01
N ALA A 250 12.54 -3.80 2.49
CA ALA A 250 12.05 -2.44 2.68
C ALA A 250 10.60 -2.29 2.23
N LEU A 251 10.24 -2.86 1.06
CA LEU A 251 8.88 -2.74 0.55
C LEU A 251 7.87 -3.64 1.28
N VAL A 252 8.23 -4.88 1.64
CA VAL A 252 7.38 -5.74 2.48
C VAL A 252 7.06 -5.05 3.80
N CYS A 253 8.08 -4.48 4.46
CA CYS A 253 7.89 -3.74 5.71
C CYS A 253 6.96 -2.55 5.51
N CYS A 254 7.16 -1.76 4.45
CA CYS A 254 6.29 -0.65 4.09
C CYS A 254 4.84 -1.11 3.86
N ALA A 255 4.63 -2.12 3.02
CA ALA A 255 3.31 -2.67 2.69
C ALA A 255 2.61 -3.23 3.93
N GLY A 256 3.33 -3.97 4.78
CA GLY A 256 2.82 -4.50 6.04
C GLY A 256 2.34 -3.40 7.00
N VAL A 257 3.18 -2.37 7.23
CA VAL A 257 2.79 -1.21 8.04
C VAL A 257 1.56 -0.51 7.45
N CYS A 258 1.54 -0.30 6.13
CA CYS A 258 0.43 0.34 5.45
C CYS A 258 -0.88 -0.48 5.57
N MET A 259 -0.85 -1.80 5.39
CA MET A 259 -2.03 -2.66 5.57
C MET A 259 -2.56 -2.61 7.00
N CYS A 260 -1.67 -2.73 8.00
CA CYS A 260 -2.03 -2.63 9.41
C CYS A 260 -2.67 -1.28 9.76
N MET A 261 -2.15 -0.18 9.21
CA MET A 261 -2.60 1.18 9.51
C MET A 261 -3.84 1.62 8.72
N LEU A 262 -3.97 1.22 7.45
CA LEU A 262 -5.04 1.66 6.55
C LEU A 262 -6.26 0.73 6.56
N VAL A 263 -6.07 -0.55 6.87
CA VAL A 263 -7.15 -1.54 6.82
C VAL A 263 -7.47 -2.06 8.21
N TYR A 264 -6.52 -2.68 8.89
CA TYR A 264 -6.80 -3.36 10.16
C TYR A 264 -7.23 -2.38 11.26
N ARG A 265 -6.39 -1.38 11.58
CA ARG A 265 -6.67 -0.43 12.67
C ARG A 265 -7.97 0.37 12.51
N PRO A 266 -8.30 0.93 11.32
CA PRO A 266 -9.54 1.69 11.18
C PRO A 266 -10.79 0.83 11.34
N VAL A 267 -10.74 -0.44 10.91
CA VAL A 267 -11.87 -1.37 11.09
C VAL A 267 -12.00 -1.80 12.56
N ALA A 268 -10.87 -2.11 13.22
CA ALA A 268 -10.86 -2.51 14.64
C ALA A 268 -11.41 -1.40 15.55
N ASP A 269 -10.98 -0.15 15.33
CA ASP A 269 -11.50 1.01 16.07
C ASP A 269 -13.02 1.18 15.89
N SER A 270 -13.51 1.05 14.65
CA SER A 270 -14.93 1.21 14.36
C SER A 270 -15.79 0.13 15.00
N LEU A 271 -15.25 -1.07 15.20
CA LEU A 271 -15.91 -2.16 15.93
C LEU A 271 -15.94 -1.92 17.43
N ALA A 272 -14.86 -1.40 18.02
CA ALA A 272 -14.83 -1.01 19.43
C ALA A 272 -15.87 0.08 19.74
N LEU A 273 -15.99 1.07 18.85
CA LEU A 273 -17.02 2.11 18.93
C LEU A 273 -18.43 1.57 18.67
N GLY A 274 -18.59 0.66 17.71
CA GLY A 274 -19.88 0.01 17.45
C GLY A 274 -20.38 -0.83 18.63
N GLY A 275 -19.46 -1.48 19.36
CA GLY A 275 -19.77 -2.20 20.60
C GLY A 275 -20.24 -1.27 21.71
N SER A 276 -19.54 -0.14 21.92
CA SER A 276 -19.92 0.83 22.95
C SER A 276 -21.21 1.59 22.62
N ILE A 277 -21.46 1.92 21.36
CA ILE A 277 -22.75 2.50 20.91
C ILE A 277 -23.87 1.48 21.09
N SER A 278 -23.66 0.21 20.70
CA SER A 278 -24.65 -0.85 20.90
C SER A 278 -24.99 -1.08 22.37
N PHE A 279 -24.00 -1.01 23.26
CA PHE A 279 -24.21 -1.10 24.71
C PHE A 279 -24.98 0.11 25.22
N ARG A 280 -24.61 1.33 24.81
CA ARG A 280 -25.34 2.55 25.16
C ARG A 280 -26.77 2.55 24.64
N THR A 281 -27.06 2.01 23.47
CA THR A 281 -28.46 1.86 22.99
C THR A 281 -29.25 0.79 23.76
N LEU A 282 -28.61 -0.27 24.25
CA LEU A 282 -29.26 -1.28 25.10
C LEU A 282 -29.46 -0.82 26.54
N GLU A 283 -28.58 0.04 27.05
CA GLU A 283 -28.75 0.74 28.32
C GLU A 283 -29.80 1.84 28.21
N LYS A 284 -29.80 2.57 27.09
CA LYS A 284 -30.82 3.56 26.74
C LYS A 284 -32.20 2.92 26.63
N ASP A 285 -32.37 1.68 26.18
CA ASP A 285 -33.69 1.01 26.20
C ASP A 285 -34.21 0.75 27.63
N ARG A 286 -33.32 0.67 28.64
CA ARG A 286 -33.70 0.60 30.07
C ARG A 286 -33.94 1.97 30.72
N ASP A 287 -33.21 3.02 30.32
CA ASP A 287 -33.31 4.38 30.90
C ASP A 287 -34.13 5.39 30.06
N SER A 288 -34.60 4.98 28.88
CA SER A 288 -35.30 5.79 27.86
C SER A 288 -36.63 6.40 28.27
N LYS A 289 -37.09 6.23 29.52
CA LYS A 289 -38.24 6.99 30.00
C LYS A 289 -37.87 8.33 30.65
N PHE A 290 -36.61 8.64 30.97
CA PHE A 290 -36.39 9.82 31.82
C PHE A 290 -35.21 10.77 31.54
N VAL A 291 -34.13 10.41 30.85
CA VAL A 291 -32.94 11.29 30.78
C VAL A 291 -32.20 11.20 29.43
N GLU A 292 -31.44 12.23 29.08
CA GLU A 292 -30.50 12.34 27.94
C GLU A 292 -31.05 12.90 26.62
N LEU A 293 -31.89 13.92 26.75
CA LEU A 293 -31.95 15.07 25.83
C LEU A 293 -30.71 16.02 25.96
N SER A 294 -29.65 15.61 26.67
CA SER A 294 -28.57 16.50 27.15
C SER A 294 -27.17 16.26 26.55
N LEU A 295 -26.94 15.24 25.72
CA LEU A 295 -25.58 14.87 25.26
C LEU A 295 -25.22 15.31 23.83
N PHE A 296 -26.14 15.99 23.15
CA PHE A 296 -25.90 16.65 21.86
C PHE A 296 -26.00 18.18 22.03
N SER A 297 -25.08 18.76 22.81
CA SER A 297 -24.73 20.16 22.63
C SER A 297 -23.25 20.24 22.25
N PRO A 298 -22.89 20.80 21.08
CA PRO A 298 -21.55 21.27 20.84
C PRO A 298 -21.32 22.44 21.80
N THR A 299 -20.16 22.51 22.44
CA THR A 299 -19.74 23.70 23.18
C THR A 299 -19.71 24.89 22.22
N GLN A 300 -20.80 25.64 22.22
CA GLN A 300 -20.92 27.00 21.76
C GLN A 300 -20.22 27.87 22.81
N THR A 301 -18.97 28.25 22.54
CA THR A 301 -18.37 29.40 23.19
C THR A 301 -19.05 30.64 22.62
N ASP A 302 -20.10 31.11 23.30
CA ASP A 302 -20.62 32.45 23.09
C ASP A 302 -19.93 33.45 24.02
N PHE A 303 -19.84 34.65 23.48
CA PHE A 303 -19.04 35.82 23.86
C PHE A 303 -19.84 36.74 24.83
N PHE A 304 -19.10 37.56 25.60
CA PHE A 304 -19.49 38.66 26.50
C PHE A 304 -19.90 38.37 27.97
N ALA A 305 -18.91 38.47 28.86
CA ALA A 305 -18.83 39.52 29.88
C ALA A 305 -17.35 39.86 30.13
#